data_AF-A0A4Y2UC56-F1
#
_entry.id   AF-A0A4Y2UC56-F1
#
_cell.length_a   1.000
_cell.length_b   1.000
_cell.length_c   1.000
_cell.angle_alpha   90.00
_cell.angle_beta   90.00
_cell.angle_gamma   90.00
#
_symmetry.space_group_name_H-M   'P 1'
#
loop_
_entity.id
_entity.type
_entity.pdbx_description
1 polymer ?
#
loop_
_entity_poly.entity_id
_entity_poly.type
_entity_poly.pdbx_seq_one_letter_code
_entity_poly.pdbx_strand_id
1 'polypeptide(L)'
;MYNHWRNLQKNACRRSETQEENERNFISYLNNLFDIAHVNALKIIKIEENRKFLLIRGKPGRRVCLMGIAMKLAKCEERVLLRVMEQENRRAKAHHSSEIDDNFMDSSEESSGTEDISDQPGPSSPSRLLRKT
;
A
#
# COMPACT_ATOMS: atom_id res chain seq x y z
N MET A 1 22.95 -3.75 -25.95
CA MET A 1 21.55 -3.79 -25.48
C MET A 1 21.07 -2.51 -24.82
N TYR A 2 21.73 -2.07 -23.74
CA TYR A 2 21.35 -0.87 -23.01
C TYR A 2 21.30 0.40 -23.89
N ASN A 3 22.36 0.72 -24.63
CA ASN A 3 22.40 1.92 -25.48
C ASN A 3 21.33 1.89 -26.59
N HIS A 4 21.03 0.71 -27.14
CA HIS A 4 20.02 0.55 -28.17
C HIS A 4 18.61 0.82 -27.63
N TRP A 5 18.28 0.31 -26.43
CA TRP A 5 17.05 0.65 -25.72
C TRP A 5 16.97 2.14 -25.34
N ARG A 6 18.06 2.73 -24.83
CA ARG A 6 18.11 4.16 -24.49
C ARG A 6 17.88 5.04 -25.72
N ASN A 7 18.36 4.63 -26.89
CA ASN A 7 18.11 5.35 -28.14
C ASN A 7 16.67 5.21 -28.61
N LEU A 8 16.05 4.03 -28.47
CA LEU A 8 14.62 3.85 -28.74
C LEU A 8 13.74 4.74 -27.85
N GLN A 9 14.09 4.88 -26.57
CA GLN A 9 13.34 5.74 -25.66
C GLN A 9 13.28 7.21 -26.09
N LYS A 10 14.33 7.73 -26.75
CA LYS A 10 14.37 9.14 -27.20
C LYS A 10 13.25 9.46 -28.18
N ASN A 11 12.75 8.46 -28.90
CA ASN A 11 11.74 8.60 -29.93
C ASN A 11 10.42 7.88 -29.59
N ALA A 12 10.24 7.38 -28.37
CA ALA A 12 9.10 6.55 -27.97
C ALA A 12 7.72 7.23 -28.12
N CYS A 13 7.69 8.57 -28.15
CA CYS A 13 6.44 9.32 -28.38
C CYS A 13 6.09 9.48 -29.87
N ARG A 14 7.02 9.18 -30.78
CA ARG A 14 6.81 9.33 -32.23
C ARG A 14 6.17 8.07 -32.80
N ARG A 15 5.15 8.24 -33.63
CA ARG A 15 4.46 7.16 -34.37
C ARG A 15 4.88 7.13 -35.83
N SER A 16 6.18 7.16 -36.07
CA SER A 16 6.72 6.97 -37.43
C SER A 16 6.93 5.48 -37.69
N GLU A 17 6.73 5.07 -38.93
CA GLU A 17 6.94 3.69 -39.36
C GLU A 17 8.34 3.18 -38.99
N THR A 18 9.38 4.00 -39.24
CA THR A 18 10.76 3.66 -38.86
C THR A 18 10.94 3.43 -37.37
N GLN A 19 10.25 4.20 -36.51
CA GLN A 19 10.32 4.00 -35.07
C GLN A 19 9.66 2.67 -34.67
N GLU A 20 8.49 2.37 -35.24
CA GLU A 20 7.80 1.11 -34.98
C GLU A 20 8.56 -0.11 -35.50
N GLU A 21 9.20 0.00 -36.66
CA GLU A 21 10.12 -1.02 -37.21
C GLU A 21 11.29 -1.27 -36.25
N ASN A 22 11.93 -0.20 -35.76
CA ASN A 22 13.03 -0.30 -34.81
C ASN A 22 12.61 -0.95 -33.48
N GLU A 23 11.41 -0.63 -32.99
CA GLU A 23 10.84 -1.27 -31.80
C GLU A 23 10.55 -2.75 -32.02
N ARG A 24 9.94 -3.11 -33.17
CA ARG A 24 9.70 -4.51 -33.56
C ARG A 24 11.01 -5.30 -33.65
N ASN A 25 12.03 -4.74 -34.29
CA ASN A 25 13.35 -5.35 -34.42
C ASN A 25 14.02 -5.56 -33.05
N PHE A 26 13.91 -4.58 -32.15
CA PHE A 26 14.43 -4.71 -30.79
C PHE A 26 13.73 -5.80 -29.98
N ILE A 27 12.40 -5.90 -30.08
CA ILE A 27 11.60 -6.96 -29.44
C ILE A 27 12.00 -8.33 -29.99
N SER A 28 12.13 -8.46 -31.31
CA SER A 28 12.58 -9.70 -31.96
C SER A 28 13.96 -10.14 -31.45
N TYR A 29 14.92 -9.20 -31.43
CA TYR A 29 16.26 -9.47 -30.90
C TYR A 29 16.22 -9.90 -29.42
N LEU A 30 15.40 -9.24 -28.60
CA LEU A 30 15.23 -9.60 -27.19
C LEU A 30 14.69 -11.02 -27.02
N ASN A 31 13.66 -11.39 -27.79
CA ASN A 31 13.09 -12.72 -27.73
C ASN A 31 14.13 -13.79 -28.09
N ASN A 32 14.87 -13.60 -29.17
CA ASN A 32 15.95 -14.52 -29.56
C ASN A 32 17.02 -14.66 -28.46
N LEU A 33 17.42 -13.54 -27.82
CA LEU A 33 18.35 -13.59 -26.70
C LEU A 33 17.80 -14.40 -25.52
N PHE A 34 16.52 -14.24 -25.20
CA PHE A 34 15.86 -15.02 -24.15
C PHE A 34 15.79 -16.50 -24.49
N ASP A 35 15.48 -16.87 -25.73
CA ASP A 35 15.42 -18.26 -26.17
C ASP A 35 16.78 -18.95 -26.03
N ILE A 36 17.85 -18.29 -26.47
CA ILE A 36 19.23 -18.79 -26.31
C ILE A 36 19.59 -18.93 -24.82
N ALA A 37 19.32 -17.90 -24.03
CA ALA A 37 19.61 -17.92 -22.59
C ALA A 37 18.81 -19.03 -21.87
N HIS A 38 17.57 -19.28 -22.30
CA HIS A 38 16.70 -20.31 -21.73
C HIS A 38 17.24 -21.71 -21.99
N VAL A 39 17.61 -22.00 -23.24
CA VAL A 39 18.23 -23.28 -23.62
C VAL A 39 19.53 -23.49 -22.84
N ASN A 40 20.34 -22.45 -22.67
CA ASN A 40 21.58 -22.53 -21.91
C ASN A 40 21.32 -22.74 -20.40
N ALA A 41 20.34 -22.04 -19.83
CA ALA A 41 19.97 -22.21 -18.43
C ALA A 41 19.47 -23.64 -18.15
N LEU A 42 18.66 -24.21 -19.05
CA LEU A 42 18.23 -25.61 -18.97
C LEU A 42 19.39 -26.60 -19.11
N LYS A 43 20.53 -26.24 -19.70
CA LYS A 43 21.72 -27.10 -19.70
C LYS A 43 22.48 -27.04 -18.37
N ILE A 44 22.53 -25.86 -17.75
CA ILE A 44 23.33 -25.61 -16.54
C ILE A 44 22.61 -26.05 -15.27
N ILE A 45 21.29 -25.85 -15.20
CA ILE A 45 20.50 -26.10 -13.98
C ILE A 45 20.33 -27.61 -13.76
N LYS A 46 20.79 -28.08 -12.61
CA LYS A 46 20.72 -29.50 -12.21
C LYS A 46 19.47 -29.86 -11.41
N ILE A 47 18.90 -28.89 -10.69
CA ILE A 47 17.70 -29.10 -9.86
C ILE A 47 16.48 -29.24 -10.76
N GLU A 48 15.82 -30.39 -10.69
CA GLU A 48 14.70 -30.76 -11.56
C GLU A 48 13.50 -29.81 -11.42
N GLU A 49 13.17 -29.40 -10.19
CA GLU A 49 12.12 -28.43 -9.89
C GLU A 49 12.38 -27.13 -10.65
N ASN A 50 13.60 -26.60 -10.61
CA ASN A 50 13.98 -25.36 -11.28
C ASN A 50 13.90 -25.48 -12.81
N ARG A 51 14.19 -26.67 -13.37
CA ARG A 51 14.00 -26.96 -14.80
C ARG A 51 12.52 -26.94 -15.16
N LYS A 52 11.65 -27.54 -14.35
CA LYS A 52 10.19 -27.51 -14.52
C LYS A 52 9.66 -26.07 -14.49
N PHE A 53 10.12 -25.24 -13.54
CA PHE A 53 9.76 -23.83 -13.48
C PHE A 53 10.15 -23.06 -14.75
N LEU A 54 11.33 -23.34 -15.32
CA LEU A 54 11.75 -22.74 -16.58
C LEU A 54 10.91 -23.22 -17.77
N LEU A 55 10.69 -24.54 -17.90
CA LEU A 55 9.86 -25.11 -18.97
C LEU A 55 8.43 -24.55 -19.00
N ILE A 56 7.84 -24.29 -17.84
CA ILE A 56 6.50 -23.68 -17.73
C ILE A 56 6.49 -22.25 -18.29
N ARG A 57 7.61 -21.53 -18.15
CA ARG A 57 7.77 -20.11 -18.52
C ARG A 57 8.31 -19.90 -19.94
N GLY A 58 8.94 -20.91 -20.56
CA GLY A 58 9.58 -20.83 -21.88
C GLY A 58 8.71 -21.22 -23.09
N LYS A 59 7.39 -21.39 -22.95
CA LYS A 59 6.53 -21.76 -24.08
C LYS A 59 6.32 -20.57 -25.04
N PRO A 60 6.57 -20.73 -26.36
CA PRO A 60 6.41 -19.66 -27.34
C PRO A 60 4.97 -19.13 -27.32
N GLY A 61 4.82 -17.80 -27.27
CA GLY A 61 3.52 -17.13 -27.23
C GLY A 61 2.88 -16.95 -25.84
N ARG A 62 3.56 -17.30 -24.72
CA ARG A 62 3.01 -17.06 -23.36
C ARG A 62 3.88 -16.18 -22.47
N ARG A 63 3.30 -15.01 -22.18
CA ARG A 63 3.53 -14.05 -21.08
C ARG A 63 4.98 -13.85 -20.64
N VAL A 64 5.50 -12.74 -21.13
CA VAL A 64 6.48 -11.94 -20.39
C VAL A 64 5.91 -11.57 -19.00
N CYS A 65 6.77 -11.71 -17.98
CA CYS A 65 6.77 -11.00 -16.68
C CYS A 65 5.99 -11.62 -15.48
N LEU A 66 6.74 -12.14 -14.50
CA LEU A 66 6.26 -12.37 -13.12
C LEU A 66 6.60 -11.23 -12.16
N MET A 67 7.63 -10.43 -12.42
CA MET A 67 8.12 -9.46 -11.43
C MET A 67 7.14 -8.31 -11.19
N GLY A 68 6.57 -7.72 -12.26
CA GLY A 68 5.68 -6.56 -12.13
C GLY A 68 4.32 -6.88 -11.51
N ILE A 69 3.79 -8.09 -11.75
CA ILE A 69 2.51 -8.54 -11.19
C ILE A 69 2.71 -8.96 -9.73
N ALA A 70 3.75 -9.76 -9.44
CA ALA A 70 4.08 -10.17 -8.08
C ALA A 70 4.34 -8.95 -7.17
N MET A 71 5.06 -7.95 -7.65
CA MET A 71 5.38 -6.75 -6.88
C MET A 71 4.17 -5.84 -6.64
N LYS A 72 3.17 -5.84 -7.53
CA LYS A 72 1.88 -5.16 -7.31
C LYS A 72 1.02 -5.88 -6.27
N LEU A 73 1.02 -7.22 -6.28
CA LEU A 73 0.31 -8.05 -5.30
C LEU A 73 0.90 -7.86 -3.90
N ALA A 74 2.23 -7.97 -3.74
CA ALA A 74 2.92 -7.79 -2.47
C ALA A 74 2.60 -6.41 -1.82
N LYS A 75 2.63 -5.33 -2.61
CA LYS A 75 2.26 -3.98 -2.15
C LYS A 75 0.79 -3.84 -1.75
N CYS A 76 -0.09 -4.70 -2.28
CA CYS A 76 -1.50 -4.68 -1.92
C CYS A 76 -1.72 -5.39 -0.58
N GLU A 77 -1.10 -6.55 -0.40
CA GLU A 77 -1.14 -7.35 0.83
C GLU A 77 -0.58 -6.57 2.02
N GLU A 78 0.56 -5.88 1.85
CA GLU A 78 1.16 -5.02 2.88
C GLU A 78 0.20 -3.92 3.37
N ARG A 79 -0.52 -3.25 2.44
CA ARG A 79 -1.52 -2.24 2.78
C ARG A 79 -2.76 -2.81 3.48
N VAL A 80 -3.11 -4.05 3.20
CA VAL A 80 -4.21 -4.73 3.89
C VAL A 80 -3.78 -5.04 5.33
N LEU A 81 -2.58 -5.60 5.52
CA LEU A 81 -2.04 -5.92 6.85
C LEU A 81 -1.91 -4.68 7.74
N LEU A 82 -1.41 -3.57 7.21
CA LEU A 82 -1.33 -2.31 7.95
C LEU A 82 -2.69 -1.83 8.47
N ARG A 83 -3.74 -1.93 7.65
CA ARG A 83 -5.10 -1.53 8.05
C ARG A 83 -5.70 -2.45 9.11
N VAL A 84 -5.41 -3.74 9.04
CA VAL A 84 -5.85 -4.71 10.05
C VAL A 84 -5.19 -4.39 11.39
N MET A 85 -3.86 -4.21 11.42
CA MET A 85 -3.14 -3.85 12.66
C MET A 85 -3.59 -2.51 13.24
N GLU A 86 -3.86 -1.51 12.40
CA GLU A 86 -4.36 -0.22 12.87
C GLU A 86 -5.76 -0.34 13.48
N GLN A 87 -6.62 -1.16 12.89
CA GLN A 87 -7.96 -1.41 13.43
C GLN A 87 -7.92 -2.18 14.75
N GLU A 88 -7.03 -3.16 14.87
CA GLU A 88 -6.79 -3.88 16.12
C GLU A 88 -6.28 -2.96 17.22
N ASN A 89 -5.35 -2.05 16.89
CA ASN A 89 -4.85 -1.04 17.83
C ASN A 89 -5.95 -0.06 18.27
N ARG A 90 -6.82 0.37 17.35
CA ARG A 90 -8.01 1.18 17.69
C ARG A 90 -8.95 0.44 18.64
N ARG A 91 -9.21 -0.84 18.40
CA ARG A 91 -10.05 -1.67 19.28
C ARG A 91 -9.41 -1.83 20.66
N ALA A 92 -8.12 -2.16 20.72
CA ALA A 92 -7.39 -2.33 21.98
C ALA A 92 -7.42 -1.04 22.84
N LYS A 93 -7.24 0.13 22.23
CA LYS A 93 -7.35 1.42 22.92
C LYS A 93 -8.75 1.71 23.45
N ALA A 94 -9.79 1.39 22.67
CA ALA A 94 -11.18 1.56 23.08
C ALA A 94 -11.57 0.61 24.23
N HIS A 95 -11.07 -0.62 24.21
CA HIS A 95 -11.27 -1.58 25.31
C HIS A 95 -10.59 -1.09 26.60
N HIS A 96 -9.35 -0.59 26.52
CA HIS A 96 -8.63 -0.06 27.68
C HIS A 96 -9.28 1.22 28.26
N SER A 97 -9.91 2.07 27.44
CA SER A 97 -10.65 3.23 27.96
C SER A 97 -11.96 2.84 28.67
N SER A 98 -12.63 1.78 28.20
CA SER A 98 -13.86 1.27 28.83
C SER A 98 -13.57 0.68 30.22
N GLU A 99 -12.45 -0.03 30.36
CA GLU A 99 -12.06 -0.72 31.60
C GLU A 99 -11.61 0.25 32.71
N ILE A 100 -11.20 1.47 32.36
CA ILE A 100 -10.86 2.53 33.33
C ILE A 100 -12.12 3.25 33.84
N ASP A 101 -13.10 3.51 32.98
CA ASP A 101 -14.33 4.25 33.33
C ASP A 101 -15.19 3.43 34.31
N ASP A 102 -15.18 2.09 34.19
CA ASP A 102 -15.89 1.18 35.11
C ASP A 102 -15.29 1.16 36.54
N ASN A 103 -14.03 1.58 36.72
CA ASN A 103 -13.35 1.58 38.03
C ASN A 103 -13.44 2.92 38.80
N PHE A 104 -13.98 3.99 38.19
CA PHE A 104 -14.12 5.30 38.87
C PHE A 104 -15.45 5.47 39.63
N MET A 105 -16.41 4.57 39.42
CA MET A 105 -17.78 4.70 39.94
C MET A 105 -18.07 4.03 41.30
N ASP A 106 -17.08 3.49 42.01
CA ASP A 106 -17.32 2.81 43.31
C ASP A 106 -16.37 3.19 44.44
N SER A 107 -16.16 4.50 44.66
CA SER A 107 -15.59 4.98 45.94
C SER A 107 -16.19 6.33 46.30
N SER A 108 -17.41 6.30 46.83
CA SER A 108 -17.99 7.40 47.61
C SER A 108 -18.09 6.94 49.07
N GLU A 109 -17.10 7.29 49.89
CA GLU A 109 -17.28 7.33 51.34
C GLU A 109 -17.78 8.74 51.73
N GLU A 110 -19.04 8.79 52.15
CA GLU A 110 -19.69 9.92 52.81
C GLU A 110 -19.02 10.27 54.14
N SER A 111 -18.79 11.55 54.43
CA SER A 111 -18.89 12.04 55.81
C SER A 111 -19.28 13.53 55.85
N SER A 112 -20.38 13.74 56.55
CA SER A 112 -21.26 14.90 56.66
C SER A 112 -20.72 16.14 57.40
N GLY A 113 -21.32 17.29 57.05
CA GLY A 113 -21.67 18.38 57.99
C GLY A 113 -20.89 19.67 57.77
N THR A 114 -21.46 20.87 57.79
CA THR A 114 -22.79 21.41 58.12
C THR A 114 -22.74 22.91 57.76
N GLU A 115 -23.85 23.48 57.26
CA GLU A 115 -24.39 24.83 57.59
C GLU A 115 -23.45 26.05 57.30
N ASP A 116 -23.80 27.15 56.65
CA ASP A 116 -25.04 27.91 56.53
C ASP A 116 -24.69 29.27 55.84
N ILE A 117 -25.73 30.03 55.44
CA ILE A 117 -25.86 31.49 55.24
C ILE A 117 -25.01 32.25 54.19
N SER A 118 -25.67 32.75 53.13
CA SER A 118 -26.40 34.05 53.11
C SER A 118 -26.42 34.71 51.71
N ASP A 119 -27.65 35.01 51.26
CA ASP A 119 -28.11 36.18 50.48
C ASP A 119 -27.60 36.49 49.05
N GLN A 120 -28.46 36.18 48.07
CA GLN A 120 -29.26 37.11 47.21
C GLN A 120 -28.60 38.39 46.62
N PRO A 121 -29.19 39.03 45.59
CA PRO A 121 -29.58 38.56 44.25
C PRO A 121 -29.09 39.55 43.15
N GLY A 122 -29.22 39.22 41.85
CA GLY A 122 -29.14 40.28 40.82
C GLY A 122 -28.96 39.81 39.38
N PRO A 123 -29.97 39.99 38.51
CA PRO A 123 -29.95 39.52 37.12
C PRO A 123 -29.38 40.59 36.18
N SER A 124 -28.67 40.17 35.13
CA SER A 124 -28.62 40.96 33.89
C SER A 124 -28.20 40.10 32.70
N SER A 125 -29.21 39.69 31.96
CA SER A 125 -29.12 39.49 30.51
C SER A 125 -29.23 40.87 29.81
N PRO A 126 -29.23 40.97 28.47
CA PRO A 126 -28.30 40.44 27.47
C PRO A 126 -27.97 41.52 26.40
N SER A 127 -26.92 41.35 25.59
CA SER A 127 -26.82 41.95 24.23
C SER A 127 -25.64 41.27 23.51
N ARG A 128 -25.79 40.37 22.53
CA ARG A 128 -26.35 40.50 21.16
C ARG A 128 -25.90 41.77 20.45
N LEU A 129 -25.31 41.58 19.26
CA LEU A 129 -24.86 42.53 18.20
C LEU A 129 -23.33 42.52 18.07
N LEU A 130 -22.69 42.39 16.91
CA LEU A 130 -23.19 42.33 15.53
C LEU A 130 -22.10 41.71 14.63
N ARG A 131 -22.57 41.21 13.49
CA ARG A 131 -21.85 40.62 12.37
C ARG A 131 -20.66 41.46 11.87
N LYS A 132 -19.63 40.71 11.45
CA LYS A 132 -18.53 41.11 10.58
C LYS A 132 -19.04 41.54 9.19
N THR A 133 -18.41 42.59 8.67
CA THR A 133 -18.00 42.69 7.26
C THR A 133 -16.53 43.04 7.27
#